data_AF-A0A7C6Q9F8-F1
#
_entry.id   AF-A0A7C6Q9F8-F1
#
_cell.length_a   1.000
_cell.length_b   1.000
_cell.length_c   1.000
_cell.angle_alpha   90.00
_cell.angle_beta   90.00
_cell.angle_gamma   90.00
#
_symmetry.space_group_name_H-M   'P 1'
#
loop_
_entity.id
_entity.type
_entity.pdbx_description
1 polymer ?
#
loop_
_entity_poly.entity_id
_entity_poly.type
_entity_poly.pdbx_seq_one_letter_code
_entity_poly.pdbx_strand_id
1 'polypeptide(L)'
;MIKKIFAKSISYLMALVLSVFSISCQGPLAGEEVKFITPNVYKDLSPEATRIVMKTENSNWMFHDVQYNDTIADLSTGKIYKIEHGEVTAPSFSYETKTLNYKWVTEIKGSFFSITSESPGNKNEPTVITVDITENATKEKRVLLVQLMNLDAGNYFRIEQNPK
;
A
#
# COMPACT_ATOMS: atom_id res chain seq x y z
N MET A 1 13.69 6.79 -58.15
CA MET A 1 12.99 7.78 -57.30
C MET A 1 12.15 7.04 -56.25
N ILE A 2 12.80 6.48 -55.23
CA ILE A 2 12.17 5.74 -54.13
C ILE A 2 12.93 6.18 -52.88
N LYS A 3 12.49 7.25 -52.20
CA LYS A 3 13.16 7.68 -50.95
C LYS A 3 12.37 8.66 -50.07
N LYS A 4 11.07 8.84 -50.28
CA LYS A 4 10.25 9.73 -49.42
C LYS A 4 9.06 9.06 -48.72
N ILE A 5 8.63 7.87 -49.16
CA ILE A 5 7.46 7.20 -48.58
C ILE A 5 7.84 6.36 -47.34
N PHE A 6 9.01 5.72 -47.36
CA PHE A 6 9.49 4.84 -46.29
C PHE A 6 9.79 5.53 -44.96
N ALA A 7 10.20 6.81 -44.98
CA ALA A 7 10.53 7.52 -43.75
C ALA A 7 9.27 7.87 -42.95
N LYS A 8 8.19 8.31 -43.62
CA LYS A 8 6.92 8.64 -42.97
C LYS A 8 6.25 7.41 -42.34
N SER A 9 6.25 6.27 -43.03
CA SER A 9 5.61 5.04 -42.52
C SER A 9 6.30 4.49 -41.27
N ILE A 10 7.63 4.61 -41.17
CA ILE A 10 8.39 4.24 -39.96
C ILE A 10 8.05 5.19 -38.79
N SER A 11 7.90 6.50 -39.06
CA SER A 11 7.52 7.47 -38.03
C SER A 11 6.12 7.21 -37.45
N TYR A 12 5.15 6.85 -38.30
CA TYR A 12 3.79 6.49 -37.85
C TYR A 12 3.78 5.19 -37.03
N LEU A 13 4.59 4.20 -37.41
CA LEU A 13 4.71 2.95 -36.67
C LEU A 13 5.34 3.18 -35.28
N MET A 14 6.38 4.02 -35.19
CA MET A 14 7.00 4.36 -33.90
C MET A 14 6.08 5.16 -32.98
N ALA A 15 5.30 6.10 -33.54
CA ALA A 15 4.29 6.84 -32.79
C ALA A 15 3.16 5.93 -32.28
N LEU A 16 2.75 4.94 -33.08
CA LEU A 16 1.76 3.94 -32.67
C LEU A 16 2.31 3.05 -31.55
N VAL A 17 3.54 2.55 -31.67
CA VAL A 17 4.18 1.72 -30.64
C VAL A 17 4.34 2.52 -29.33
N LEU A 18 4.81 3.77 -29.39
CA LEU A 18 4.88 4.65 -28.22
C LEU A 18 3.49 4.91 -27.62
N SER A 19 2.45 5.11 -28.45
CA SER A 19 1.08 5.31 -27.97
C SER A 19 0.51 4.09 -27.24
N VAL A 20 0.84 2.87 -27.70
CA VAL A 20 0.40 1.62 -27.08
C VAL A 20 1.16 1.35 -25.78
N PHE A 21 2.43 1.77 -25.66
CA PHE A 21 3.17 1.72 -24.39
C PHE A 21 2.76 2.81 -23.39
N SER A 22 2.25 3.95 -23.85
CA SER A 22 1.77 5.02 -22.95
C SER A 22 0.39 4.76 -22.31
N ILE A 23 -0.34 3.72 -22.74
CA ILE A 23 -1.65 3.36 -22.13
C ILE A 23 -1.48 2.46 -20.88
N SER A 24 -0.29 1.93 -20.63
CA SER A 24 -0.05 0.99 -19.53
C SER A 24 0.59 1.61 -18.29
N CYS A 25 0.82 2.93 -18.27
CA CYS A 25 1.40 3.63 -17.13
C CYS A 25 0.38 4.55 -16.45
N GLN A 26 -0.71 3.96 -15.94
CA GLN A 26 -1.49 4.58 -14.87
C GLN A 26 -0.99 4.05 -13.52
N GLY A 27 0.29 4.29 -13.24
CA GLY A 27 0.68 4.49 -11.85
C GLY A 27 -0.06 5.72 -11.31
N PRO A 28 -0.31 5.82 -9.99
CA PRO A 28 -0.92 7.02 -9.43
C PRO A 28 -0.19 8.25 -9.96
N LEU A 29 -0.95 9.21 -10.50
CA LEU A 29 -0.40 10.52 -10.80
C LEU A 29 0.13 11.05 -9.47
N ALA A 30 1.44 11.36 -9.43
CA ALA A 30 2.09 11.87 -8.23
C ALA A 30 1.27 13.05 -7.66
N GLY A 31 0.64 12.84 -6.49
CA GLY A 31 -0.16 13.85 -5.80
C GLY A 31 -1.66 13.59 -5.64
N GLU A 32 -2.21 12.43 -6.01
CA GLU A 32 -3.62 12.11 -5.71
C GLU A 32 -3.79 11.60 -4.26
N GLU A 33 -4.67 12.24 -3.48
CA GLU A 33 -5.00 11.83 -2.11
C GLU A 33 -5.84 10.53 -2.12
N VAL A 34 -5.45 9.57 -1.28
CA VAL A 34 -6.19 8.33 -1.02
C VAL A 34 -7.43 8.65 -0.21
N LYS A 35 -8.59 8.60 -0.86
CA LYS A 35 -9.87 8.83 -0.20
C LYS A 35 -10.36 7.56 0.48
N PHE A 36 -10.52 7.59 1.79
CA PHE A 36 -11.14 6.50 2.55
C PHE A 36 -12.66 6.66 2.58
N ILE A 37 -13.36 5.56 2.29
CA ILE A 37 -14.82 5.46 2.36
C ILE A 37 -15.27 5.06 3.78
N THR A 38 -14.41 4.33 4.48
CA THR A 38 -14.57 3.95 5.89
C THR A 38 -13.64 4.78 6.77
N PRO A 39 -13.79 4.78 8.10
CA PRO A 39 -12.77 5.33 8.98
C PRO A 39 -11.38 4.76 8.65
N ASN A 40 -10.36 5.61 8.69
CA ASN A 40 -8.95 5.23 8.56
C ASN A 40 -8.19 5.35 9.89
N VAL A 41 -8.89 5.77 10.96
CA VAL A 41 -8.33 5.89 12.30
C VAL A 41 -9.24 5.16 13.26
N TYR A 42 -8.70 4.14 13.92
CA TYR A 42 -9.38 3.34 14.94
C TYR A 42 -8.61 3.50 16.25
N LYS A 43 -9.24 4.12 17.24
CA LYS A 43 -8.65 4.39 18.56
C LYS A 43 -9.30 3.52 19.62
N ASP A 44 -8.55 3.25 20.67
CA ASP A 44 -9.00 2.61 21.90
C ASP A 44 -9.76 1.29 21.66
N LEU A 45 -9.30 0.50 20.66
CA LEU A 45 -9.84 -0.82 20.41
C LEU A 45 -9.63 -1.70 21.64
N SER A 46 -10.59 -2.59 21.91
CA SER A 46 -10.44 -3.55 23.01
C SER A 46 -9.21 -4.44 22.77
N PRO A 47 -8.60 -4.98 23.84
CA PRO A 47 -7.49 -5.92 23.71
C PRO A 47 -7.82 -7.13 22.83
N GLU A 48 -9.10 -7.53 22.78
CA GLU A 48 -9.62 -8.68 22.04
C GLU A 48 -10.04 -8.34 20.59
N ALA A 49 -9.93 -7.09 20.15
CA ALA A 49 -10.22 -6.73 18.76
C ALA A 49 -9.23 -7.47 17.83
N THR A 50 -9.75 -8.14 16.79
CA THR A 50 -8.92 -9.01 15.92
C THR A 50 -8.90 -8.63 14.45
N ARG A 51 -9.89 -7.87 13.96
CA ARG A 51 -9.99 -7.52 12.54
C ARG A 51 -10.59 -6.14 12.32
N ILE A 52 -9.95 -5.37 11.45
CA ILE A 52 -10.40 -4.08 10.94
C ILE A 52 -10.50 -4.18 9.42
N VAL A 53 -11.58 -3.65 8.84
CA VAL A 53 -11.76 -3.59 7.38
C VAL A 53 -11.95 -2.14 6.97
N MET A 54 -11.10 -1.67 6.07
CA MET A 54 -11.14 -0.33 5.49
C MET A 54 -11.35 -0.41 3.98
N LYS A 55 -11.89 0.67 3.41
CA LYS A 55 -12.14 0.81 1.97
C LYS A 55 -11.67 2.16 1.46
N THR A 56 -11.11 2.21 0.26
CA THR A 56 -10.70 3.46 -0.40
C THR A 56 -11.31 3.59 -1.80
N GLU A 57 -11.55 4.83 -2.25
CA GLU A 57 -12.10 5.12 -3.59
C GLU A 57 -11.05 4.92 -4.69
N ASN A 58 -9.78 5.18 -4.39
CA ASN A 58 -8.70 5.08 -5.37
C ASN A 58 -8.27 3.61 -5.53
N SER A 59 -8.22 3.14 -6.78
CA SER A 59 -7.79 1.78 -7.10
C SER A 59 -6.27 1.61 -7.12
N ASN A 60 -5.52 2.71 -7.27
CA ASN A 60 -4.08 2.69 -7.53
C ASN A 60 -3.32 3.57 -6.52
N TRP A 61 -2.67 2.95 -5.55
CA TRP A 61 -1.69 3.53 -4.62
C TRP A 61 -0.82 2.39 -4.09
N MET A 62 0.28 2.70 -3.40
CA MET A 62 1.23 1.69 -2.92
C MET A 62 1.73 2.03 -1.53
N PHE A 63 1.72 1.05 -0.63
CA PHE A 63 2.29 1.22 0.70
C PHE A 63 3.72 1.78 0.66
N HIS A 64 4.00 2.75 1.52
CA HIS A 64 5.28 3.42 1.62
C HIS A 64 6.09 2.91 2.81
N ASP A 65 5.52 3.07 4.00
CA ASP A 65 6.11 2.58 5.25
C ASP A 65 5.04 2.07 6.21
N VAL A 66 5.51 1.25 7.16
CA VAL A 66 4.71 0.69 8.24
C VAL A 66 5.44 0.90 9.55
N GLN A 67 4.81 1.61 10.47
CA GLN A 67 5.31 1.85 11.82
C GLN A 67 4.50 1.04 12.83
N TYR A 68 5.21 0.34 13.70
CA TYR A 68 4.62 -0.48 14.74
C TYR A 68 5.58 -0.61 15.92
N ASN A 69 5.04 -0.49 17.14
CA ASN A 69 5.85 -0.42 18.36
C ASN A 69 6.92 0.69 18.24
N ASP A 70 8.20 0.35 18.42
CA ASP A 70 9.37 1.21 18.28
C ASP A 70 10.04 1.08 16.90
N THR A 71 9.36 0.49 15.91
CA THR A 71 9.93 0.08 14.62
C THR A 71 9.26 0.77 13.43
N ILE A 72 10.04 1.06 12.40
CA ILE A 72 9.62 1.56 11.09
C ILE A 72 10.16 0.60 10.02
N ALA A 73 9.29 0.07 9.17
CA ALA A 73 9.66 -0.70 8.00
C ALA A 73 9.44 0.14 6.73
N ASP A 74 10.53 0.47 6.05
CA ASP A 74 10.51 1.14 4.75
C ASP A 74 10.33 0.08 3.66
N LEU A 75 9.17 0.08 3.02
CA LEU A 75 8.81 -0.93 2.03
C LEU A 75 9.53 -0.71 0.69
N SER A 76 10.02 0.50 0.44
CA SER A 76 10.75 0.82 -0.79
C SER A 76 12.17 0.27 -0.76
N THR A 77 12.80 0.24 0.42
CA THR A 77 14.16 -0.28 0.60
C THR A 77 14.20 -1.67 1.23
N GLY A 78 13.09 -2.13 1.81
CA GLY A 78 13.00 -3.36 2.59
C GLY A 78 13.72 -3.28 3.94
N LYS A 79 14.21 -2.09 4.32
CA LYS A 79 14.97 -1.89 5.55
C LYS A 79 14.05 -1.63 6.73
N ILE A 80 14.49 -2.06 7.90
CA ILE A 80 13.75 -1.96 9.15
C ILE A 80 14.61 -1.24 10.18
N TYR A 81 14.03 -0.22 10.81
CA TYR A 81 14.72 0.69 11.70
C TYR A 81 13.95 0.84 13.01
N LYS A 82 14.66 1.11 14.10
CA LYS A 82 14.06 1.69 15.30
C LYS A 82 13.76 3.17 15.06
N ILE A 83 12.72 3.67 15.74
CA ILE A 83 12.40 5.11 15.80
C ILE A 83 13.60 5.91 16.33
N GLU A 84 14.42 5.32 17.21
CA GLU A 84 15.67 5.92 17.72
C GLU A 84 16.87 5.79 16.75
N HIS A 85 16.60 5.53 15.46
CA HIS A 85 17.57 5.60 14.35
C HIS A 85 18.65 4.50 14.36
N GLY A 86 18.31 3.29 14.85
CA GLY A 86 19.14 2.09 14.73
C GLY A 86 18.55 1.06 13.76
N GLU A 87 19.35 0.46 12.89
CA GLU A 87 18.90 -0.67 12.05
C GLU A 87 18.60 -1.89 12.93
N VAL A 88 17.51 -2.59 12.63
CA VAL A 88 17.10 -3.80 13.36
C VAL A 88 16.62 -4.88 12.42
N THR A 89 16.71 -6.13 12.87
CA THR A 89 16.10 -7.26 12.18
C THR A 89 14.73 -7.55 12.80
N ALA A 90 13.71 -7.70 11.97
CA ALA A 90 12.39 -8.18 12.38
C ALA A 90 12.04 -9.43 11.54
N PRO A 91 12.44 -10.65 11.96
CA PRO A 91 12.30 -11.85 11.15
C PRO A 91 10.85 -12.22 10.79
N SER A 92 9.88 -11.75 11.58
CA SER A 92 8.46 -11.93 11.31
C SER A 92 7.91 -10.94 10.28
N PHE A 93 8.67 -9.92 9.93
CA PHE A 93 8.25 -8.92 8.95
C PHE A 93 8.37 -9.47 7.53
N SER A 94 7.31 -9.32 6.74
CA SER A 94 7.34 -9.66 5.32
C SER A 94 6.44 -8.73 4.53
N TYR A 95 6.84 -8.40 3.31
CA TYR A 95 6.07 -7.62 2.36
C TYR A 95 6.10 -8.29 1.00
N GLU A 96 4.93 -8.56 0.44
CA GLU A 96 4.78 -9.16 -0.89
C GLU A 96 3.62 -8.51 -1.64
N THR A 97 3.83 -8.21 -2.92
CA THR A 97 2.77 -7.83 -3.85
C THR A 97 2.68 -8.87 -4.95
N LYS A 98 1.47 -9.40 -5.19
CA LYS A 98 1.20 -10.41 -6.21
C LYS A 98 -0.08 -10.08 -6.98
N THR A 99 -0.20 -10.60 -8.19
CA THR A 99 -1.46 -10.55 -8.95
C THR A 99 -2.19 -11.88 -8.81
N LEU A 100 -3.41 -11.85 -8.26
CA LEU A 100 -4.27 -13.02 -8.08
C LEU A 100 -5.61 -12.75 -8.75
N ASN A 101 -6.06 -13.60 -9.68
CA ASN A 101 -7.35 -13.46 -10.37
C ASN A 101 -7.58 -12.04 -10.96
N TYR A 102 -6.56 -11.48 -11.61
CA TYR A 102 -6.55 -10.12 -12.19
C TYR A 102 -6.69 -8.97 -11.17
N LYS A 103 -6.47 -9.25 -9.89
CA LYS A 103 -6.45 -8.26 -8.79
C LYS A 103 -5.04 -8.13 -8.25
N TRP A 104 -4.62 -6.91 -7.89
CA TRP A 104 -3.38 -6.72 -7.15
C TRP A 104 -3.66 -6.97 -5.67
N VAL A 105 -2.92 -7.91 -5.11
CA VAL A 105 -2.99 -8.28 -3.70
C VAL A 105 -1.66 -7.94 -3.07
N THR A 106 -1.68 -7.10 -2.05
CA THR A 106 -0.51 -6.82 -1.22
C THR A 106 -0.72 -7.42 0.15
N GLU A 107 0.29 -8.15 0.63
CA GLU A 107 0.34 -8.74 1.96
C GLU A 107 1.52 -8.13 2.73
N ILE A 108 1.23 -7.62 3.94
CA ILE A 108 2.23 -7.15 4.88
C ILE A 108 2.04 -7.90 6.19
N LYS A 109 3.07 -8.55 6.70
CA LYS A 109 3.02 -9.24 8.00
C LYS A 109 4.03 -8.59 8.92
N GLY A 110 3.64 -8.43 10.18
CA GLY A 110 4.49 -7.95 11.26
C GLY A 110 4.31 -8.79 12.51
N SER A 111 4.86 -8.32 13.63
CA SER A 111 4.91 -9.10 14.88
C SER A 111 3.54 -9.38 15.50
N PHE A 112 2.55 -8.53 15.28
CA PHE A 112 1.20 -8.67 15.85
C PHE A 112 0.09 -8.40 14.83
N PHE A 113 0.43 -8.19 13.55
CA PHE A 113 -0.55 -7.82 12.53
C PHE A 113 -0.28 -8.50 11.19
N SER A 114 -1.33 -8.61 10.39
CA SER A 114 -1.29 -8.93 8.97
C SER A 114 -2.21 -7.97 8.22
N ILE A 115 -1.71 -7.33 7.18
CA ILE A 115 -2.46 -6.45 6.29
C ILE A 115 -2.59 -7.14 4.95
N THR A 116 -3.82 -7.25 4.46
CA THR A 116 -4.12 -7.66 3.09
C THR A 116 -4.84 -6.52 2.40
N SER A 117 -4.28 -6.02 1.30
CA SER A 117 -4.93 -5.04 0.44
C SER A 117 -5.26 -5.66 -0.90
N GLU A 118 -6.53 -5.64 -1.26
CA GLU A 118 -7.02 -6.18 -2.53
C GLU A 118 -7.53 -5.02 -3.39
N SER A 119 -6.79 -4.72 -4.47
CA SER A 119 -7.27 -3.82 -5.50
C SER A 119 -8.38 -4.51 -6.29
N PRO A 120 -9.45 -3.81 -6.66
CA PRO A 120 -10.45 -4.39 -7.52
C PRO A 120 -9.92 -4.51 -8.94
N GLY A 121 -10.39 -5.52 -9.68
CA GLY A 121 -10.14 -5.62 -11.12
C GLY A 121 -10.90 -4.56 -11.92
N ASN A 122 -11.88 -3.91 -11.29
CA ASN A 122 -12.70 -2.83 -11.83
C ASN A 122 -12.36 -1.51 -11.10
N LYS A 123 -11.96 -0.48 -11.86
CA LYS A 123 -11.56 0.83 -11.31
C LYS A 123 -12.68 1.58 -10.59
N ASN A 124 -13.94 1.16 -10.75
CA ASN A 124 -15.10 1.75 -10.08
C ASN A 124 -15.44 1.10 -8.73
N GLU A 125 -14.72 0.04 -8.36
CA GLU A 125 -14.87 -0.61 -7.06
C GLU A 125 -13.83 -0.07 -6.07
N PRO A 126 -14.08 -0.17 -4.75
CA PRO A 126 -13.12 0.26 -3.76
C PRO A 126 -11.99 -0.76 -3.57
N THR A 127 -10.80 -0.26 -3.24
CA THR A 127 -9.74 -1.11 -2.68
C THR A 127 -10.12 -1.50 -1.26
N VAL A 128 -10.04 -2.79 -0.94
CA VAL A 128 -10.36 -3.30 0.40
C VAL A 128 -9.06 -3.59 1.14
N ILE A 129 -8.90 -2.97 2.31
CA ILE A 129 -7.78 -3.20 3.22
C ILE A 129 -8.30 -3.95 4.43
N THR A 130 -7.83 -5.17 4.64
CA THR A 130 -8.12 -5.97 5.82
C THR A 130 -6.89 -5.99 6.70
N VAL A 131 -7.05 -5.59 7.97
CA VAL A 131 -6.00 -5.65 8.98
C VAL A 131 -6.43 -6.64 10.05
N ASP A 132 -5.74 -7.77 10.10
CA ASP A 132 -5.84 -8.73 11.18
C ASP A 132 -4.81 -8.37 12.25
N ILE A 133 -5.23 -8.25 13.50
CA ILE A 133 -4.37 -7.97 14.65
C ILE A 133 -4.54 -9.06 15.71
N THR A 134 -3.48 -9.40 16.43
CA THR A 134 -3.55 -10.34 17.55
C THR A 134 -4.04 -9.67 18.82
N GLU A 135 -4.57 -10.45 19.77
CA GLU A 135 -4.95 -9.95 21.09
C GLU A 135 -3.77 -9.22 21.76
N ASN A 136 -4.04 -8.06 22.38
CA ASN A 136 -3.03 -7.33 23.12
C ASN A 136 -2.87 -7.88 24.55
N ALA A 137 -2.09 -8.95 24.69
CA ALA A 137 -1.71 -9.51 25.98
C ALA A 137 -0.61 -8.71 26.73
N THR A 138 -0.24 -7.53 26.24
CA THR A 138 0.82 -6.70 26.86
C THR A 138 0.23 -5.65 27.78
N LYS A 139 1.08 -5.04 28.62
CA LYS A 139 0.70 -3.93 29.51
C LYS A 139 0.69 -2.57 28.81
N GLU A 140 1.12 -2.53 27.55
CA GLU A 140 1.28 -1.30 26.78
C GLU A 140 0.27 -1.24 25.63
N LYS A 141 -0.11 -0.01 25.25
CA LYS A 141 -0.94 0.22 24.07
C LYS A 141 -0.12 -0.14 22.82
N ARG A 142 -0.70 -0.92 21.92
CA ARG A 142 -0.11 -1.18 20.59
C ARG A 142 -0.62 -0.14 19.60
N VAL A 143 0.30 0.38 18.79
CA VAL A 143 -0.01 1.32 17.71
C VAL A 143 0.54 0.77 16.42
N LEU A 144 -0.31 0.78 15.39
CA LEU A 144 0.04 0.50 14.01
C LEU A 144 -0.30 1.75 13.19
N LEU A 145 0.69 2.29 12.50
CA LEU A 145 0.53 3.41 11.56
C LEU A 145 1.06 2.95 10.21
N VAL A 146 0.29 3.16 9.15
CA VAL A 146 0.65 2.70 7.80
C VAL A 146 0.47 3.83 6.82
N GLN A 147 1.54 4.18 6.10
CA GLN A 147 1.54 5.19 5.07
C GLN A 147 1.32 4.55 3.69
N LEU A 148 0.36 5.10 2.91
CA LEU A 148 -0.13 4.56 1.64
C LEU A 148 0.43 5.26 0.40
N MET A 149 1.03 6.44 0.55
CA MET A 149 1.73 7.19 -0.50
C MET A 149 2.77 8.11 0.13
N ASN A 150 3.85 8.42 -0.61
CA ASN A 150 4.97 9.26 -0.14
C ASN A 150 4.64 10.77 -0.07
N LEU A 151 3.38 11.19 -0.19
CA LEU A 151 3.01 12.61 -0.20
C LEU A 151 1.71 12.85 0.59
N ASP A 152 1.74 13.83 1.51
CA ASP A 152 0.65 14.47 2.27
C ASP A 152 -0.12 13.71 3.37
N ALA A 153 -0.57 14.52 4.36
CA ALA A 153 -1.11 14.16 5.68
C ALA A 153 -2.47 13.42 5.70
N GLY A 154 -2.98 12.96 4.56
CA GLY A 154 -4.22 12.18 4.44
C GLY A 154 -4.00 10.71 4.05
N ASN A 155 -2.79 10.36 3.60
CA ASN A 155 -2.51 9.06 2.98
C ASN A 155 -2.02 8.01 3.98
N TYR A 156 -2.72 7.88 5.11
CA TYR A 156 -2.38 6.89 6.13
C TYR A 156 -3.62 6.27 6.76
N PHE A 157 -3.43 5.13 7.42
CA PHE A 157 -4.36 4.64 8.44
C PHE A 157 -3.64 4.34 9.75
N ARG A 158 -4.39 4.41 10.85
CA ARG A 158 -3.89 4.22 12.21
C ARG A 158 -4.83 3.33 13.02
N ILE A 159 -4.24 2.36 13.72
CA ILE A 159 -4.94 1.45 14.61
C ILE A 159 -4.26 1.52 15.98
N GLU A 160 -5.04 1.73 17.03
CA GLU A 160 -4.60 1.67 18.42
C GLU A 160 -5.39 0.62 19.18
N GLN A 161 -4.68 -0.30 19.81
CA GLN A 161 -5.25 -1.40 20.59
C GLN A 161 -4.83 -1.27 22.05
N ASN A 162 -5.80 -1.22 22.95
CA ASN A 162 -5.56 -1.07 24.38
C ASN A 162 -4.90 -2.31 24.98
N PRO A 163 -4.13 -2.16 26.07
CA PRO A 163 -3.62 -3.29 26.84
C PRO A 163 -4.74 -4.00 27.61
N LYS A 164 -4.51 -5.28 27.90
CA LYS A 164 -5.37 -6.08 28.77
C LYS A 164 -5.16 -5.78 30.25
#